data_AF-A0A1J4XDK6-F1
#
_entry.id   AF-A0A1J4XDK6-F1
#
_cell.length_a   1.000
_cell.length_b   1.000
_cell.length_c   1.000
_cell.angle_alpha   90.00
_cell.angle_beta   90.00
_cell.angle_gamma   90.00
#
_symmetry.space_group_name_H-M   'P 1'
#
loop_
_entity.id
_entity.type
_entity.pdbx_description
1 polymer ?
#
loop_
_entity_poly.entity_id
_entity_poly.type
_entity_poly.pdbx_seq_one_letter_code
_entity_poly.pdbx_strand_id
1 'polypeptide(L)'
;MKDLTTMHAKQTGSSSPLPLASPPSNLEGLAAALAEQQWSGAAIKHHLPEILARADELAGGDRIDWLLGLREGWQRYGWAMNGREREQLFDLAQCWSDWPLLLAAAEGLEALRPLHPAERLGCCGALWHLGQTEEASILCRRLDWNEPGFAPAGALREALAAWQERLLDHPFAPVLEQTSGPLRLEPLGHHHLPDFAWQYFDPDIAELCCLPTFEGDDHWHRWIAENEALGDQLAFAVLHEDWGFIGSVNLIQHGGVGFVFYWLGADFRGYGLATQATELLLDMARQTTGLHACYAKVFEHNHASQRMLEKPGFERLEVRAQAPHDNEVFYGSARNLEGQPTANELNNFLTVMGSKVVLQLPVVFIDRYNHESRIVS
;
A
#
# COMPACT_ATOMS: atom_id res chain seq x y z
N MET A 1 1.42 -20.45 -0.81
CA MET A 1 0.74 -19.17 -0.53
C MET A 1 -0.45 -19.48 0.35
N LYS A 2 -0.54 -18.86 1.53
CA LYS A 2 -1.77 -18.90 2.33
C LYS A 2 -2.61 -17.73 1.85
N ASP A 3 -3.73 -18.05 1.22
CA ASP A 3 -4.77 -17.08 0.90
C ASP A 3 -5.24 -16.40 2.19
N LEU A 4 -5.28 -15.06 2.21
CA LEU A 4 -5.87 -14.29 3.32
C LEU A 4 -7.34 -14.70 3.55
N THR A 5 -8.01 -15.19 2.51
CA THR A 5 -9.37 -15.75 2.49
C THR A 5 -9.52 -17.13 3.15
N THR A 6 -8.46 -17.89 3.42
CA THR A 6 -8.59 -19.30 3.90
C THR A 6 -8.39 -19.48 5.41
N MET A 7 -8.40 -18.42 6.22
CA MET A 7 -8.25 -18.55 7.68
C MET A 7 -9.43 -17.92 8.41
N HIS A 8 -10.60 -18.57 8.42
CA HIS A 8 -11.54 -18.65 9.55
C HIS A 8 -12.68 -19.63 9.21
N ALA A 9 -12.49 -20.91 9.54
CA ALA A 9 -13.56 -21.89 9.50
C ALA A 9 -13.52 -22.75 10.76
N LYS A 10 -14.42 -22.50 11.72
CA LYS A 10 -14.81 -23.49 12.71
C LYS A 10 -16.25 -23.29 13.21
N GLN A 11 -16.99 -24.38 13.04
CA GLN A 11 -18.21 -24.82 13.72
C GLN A 11 -19.56 -24.21 13.29
N THR A 12 -20.22 -24.97 12.40
CA THR A 12 -21.65 -24.90 12.11
C THR A 12 -22.44 -25.62 13.20
N GLY A 13 -23.23 -24.86 13.97
CA GLY A 13 -24.35 -25.35 14.76
C GLY A 13 -25.64 -24.77 14.17
N SER A 14 -26.58 -25.62 13.77
CA SER A 14 -27.91 -25.21 13.35
C SER A 14 -28.66 -24.65 14.58
N SER A 15 -28.83 -23.33 14.63
CA SER A 15 -29.74 -22.66 15.56
C SER A 15 -30.72 -21.77 14.79
N SER A 16 -31.99 -21.83 15.18
CA SER A 16 -33.04 -20.92 14.70
C SER A 16 -32.61 -19.45 14.84
N PRO A 17 -33.10 -18.54 13.97
CA PRO A 17 -32.70 -17.14 14.02
C PRO A 17 -33.07 -16.54 15.39
N LEU A 18 -32.05 -16.14 16.13
CA LEU A 18 -32.21 -15.30 17.32
C LEU A 18 -32.92 -14.00 16.90
N PRO A 19 -33.82 -13.46 17.74
CA PRO A 19 -34.39 -12.15 17.47
C PRO A 19 -33.28 -11.10 17.37
N LEU A 20 -33.35 -10.25 16.34
CA LEU A 20 -32.45 -9.12 16.13
C LEU A 20 -32.49 -8.23 17.39
N ALA A 21 -31.54 -8.40 18.30
CA ALA A 21 -31.35 -7.49 19.42
C ALA A 21 -30.95 -6.12 18.86
N SER A 22 -31.42 -5.03 19.47
CA SER A 22 -30.91 -3.70 19.14
C SER A 22 -29.43 -3.66 19.51
N PRO A 23 -28.50 -3.57 18.54
CA PRO A 23 -27.08 -3.52 18.83
C PRO A 23 -26.75 -2.24 19.61
N PRO A 24 -25.60 -2.19 20.29
CA PRO A 24 -25.06 -0.94 20.79
C PRO A 24 -24.99 0.10 19.67
N SER A 25 -25.26 1.37 19.99
CA SER A 25 -25.21 2.47 19.03
C SER A 25 -23.76 2.86 18.72
N ASN A 26 -22.90 1.93 18.33
CA ASN A 26 -21.54 2.18 17.82
C ASN A 26 -21.11 1.09 16.84
N LEU A 27 -20.09 1.35 16.03
CA LEU A 27 -19.62 0.40 15.01
C LEU A 27 -19.14 -0.92 15.64
N GLU A 28 -18.44 -0.88 16.77
CA GLU A 28 -18.00 -2.11 17.47
C GLU A 28 -19.19 -3.03 17.83
N GLY A 29 -20.28 -2.46 18.34
CA GLY A 29 -21.50 -3.19 18.67
C GLY A 29 -22.21 -3.75 17.43
N LEU A 30 -22.22 -3.00 16.33
CA LEU A 30 -22.76 -3.45 15.04
C LEU A 30 -21.92 -4.60 14.47
N ALA A 31 -20.60 -4.52 14.53
CA ALA A 31 -19.69 -5.57 14.09
C ALA A 31 -19.92 -6.87 14.88
N ALA A 32 -20.05 -6.77 16.21
CA ALA A 32 -20.35 -7.92 17.06
C ALA A 32 -21.70 -8.57 16.69
N ALA A 33 -22.76 -7.78 16.50
CA ALA A 33 -24.08 -8.28 16.11
C ALA A 33 -24.09 -8.95 14.72
N LEU A 34 -23.30 -8.43 13.78
CA LEU A 34 -23.10 -9.06 12.47
C LEU A 34 -22.32 -10.36 12.58
N ALA A 35 -21.25 -10.38 13.36
CA ALA A 35 -20.41 -11.57 13.59
C ALA A 35 -21.20 -12.71 14.25
N GLU A 36 -22.03 -12.41 15.27
CA GLU A 36 -22.94 -13.38 15.91
C GLU A 36 -23.90 -14.04 14.90
N GLN A 37 -24.32 -13.27 13.90
CA GLN A 37 -25.20 -13.73 12.83
C GLN A 37 -24.43 -14.18 11.59
N GLN A 38 -23.11 -14.40 11.71
CA GLN A 38 -22.23 -14.86 10.63
C GLN A 38 -22.37 -14.03 9.35
N TRP A 39 -22.52 -12.71 9.51
CA TRP A 39 -22.68 -11.76 8.40
C TRP A 39 -23.84 -12.17 7.47
N SER A 40 -24.94 -12.67 8.04
CA SER A 40 -26.10 -13.09 7.25
C SER A 40 -26.68 -11.93 6.45
N GLY A 41 -27.27 -12.23 5.28
CA GLY A 41 -27.91 -11.21 4.46
C GLY A 41 -29.03 -10.46 5.20
N ALA A 42 -29.76 -11.12 6.12
CA ALA A 42 -30.77 -10.46 6.93
C ALA A 42 -30.17 -9.44 7.90
N ALA A 43 -29.07 -9.81 8.56
CA ALA A 43 -28.36 -8.94 9.49
C ALA A 43 -27.72 -7.75 8.79
N ILE A 44 -27.02 -7.98 7.67
CA ILE A 44 -26.40 -6.92 6.87
C ILE A 44 -27.48 -5.93 6.42
N LYS A 45 -28.56 -6.40 5.77
CA LYS A 45 -29.65 -5.54 5.32
C LYS A 45 -30.28 -4.72 6.45
N HIS A 46 -30.42 -5.33 7.62
CA HIS A 46 -31.01 -4.67 8.79
C HIS A 46 -30.14 -3.53 9.31
N HIS A 47 -28.82 -3.73 9.37
CA HIS A 47 -27.87 -2.78 9.96
C HIS A 47 -27.24 -1.81 8.96
N LEU A 48 -27.27 -2.11 7.66
CA LEU A 48 -26.61 -1.32 6.60
C LEU A 48 -26.92 0.19 6.64
N PRO A 49 -28.18 0.65 6.87
CA PRO A 49 -28.46 2.07 6.97
C PRO A 49 -27.75 2.75 8.16
N GLU A 50 -27.62 2.05 9.29
CA GLU A 50 -26.96 2.58 10.49
C GLU A 50 -25.43 2.57 10.33
N ILE A 51 -24.88 1.53 9.71
CA ILE A 51 -23.46 1.43 9.40
C ILE A 51 -23.06 2.57 8.46
N LEU A 52 -23.81 2.78 7.38
CA LEU A 52 -23.55 3.85 6.41
C LEU A 52 -23.64 5.25 7.04
N ALA A 53 -24.61 5.47 7.93
CA ALA A 53 -24.75 6.75 8.65
C ALA A 53 -23.55 7.08 9.56
N ARG A 54 -22.67 6.11 9.80
CA ARG A 54 -21.51 6.20 10.70
C ARG A 54 -20.21 5.80 10.02
N ALA A 55 -20.20 5.74 8.69
CA ALA A 55 -19.05 5.26 7.94
C ALA A 55 -17.75 6.02 8.31
N ASP A 56 -17.86 7.32 8.59
CA ASP A 56 -16.75 8.20 8.98
C ASP A 56 -16.20 7.94 10.40
N GLU A 57 -16.87 7.12 11.21
CA GLU A 57 -16.42 6.77 12.57
C GLU A 57 -15.47 5.56 12.59
N LEU A 58 -15.27 4.87 11.46
CA LEU A 58 -14.49 3.65 11.39
C LEU A 58 -12.99 3.94 11.60
N ALA A 59 -12.40 3.31 12.61
CA ALA A 59 -10.96 3.36 12.83
C ALA A 59 -10.22 2.48 11.82
N GLY A 60 -9.04 2.92 11.37
CA GLY A 60 -8.23 2.18 10.39
C GLY A 60 -7.90 0.75 10.82
N GLY A 61 -7.62 0.54 12.11
CA GLY A 61 -7.30 -0.79 12.66
C GLY A 61 -8.46 -1.78 12.67
N ASP A 62 -9.70 -1.33 12.55
CA ASP A 62 -10.89 -2.21 12.52
C ASP A 62 -11.36 -2.47 11.09
N ARG A 63 -10.83 -1.74 10.10
CA ARG A 63 -11.38 -1.73 8.74
C ARG A 63 -11.34 -3.09 8.06
N ILE A 64 -10.24 -3.82 8.16
CA ILE A 64 -10.08 -5.07 7.41
C ILE A 64 -11.10 -6.14 7.83
N ASP A 65 -11.44 -6.23 9.12
CA ASP A 65 -12.45 -7.17 9.60
C ASP A 65 -13.84 -6.83 9.03
N TRP A 66 -14.16 -5.54 8.92
CA TRP A 66 -15.38 -5.07 8.27
C TRP A 66 -15.43 -5.44 6.78
N LEU A 67 -14.34 -5.21 6.04
CA LEU A 67 -14.29 -5.52 4.62
C LEU A 67 -14.47 -7.03 4.38
N LEU A 68 -13.76 -7.86 5.16
CA LEU A 68 -13.88 -9.31 5.09
C LEU A 68 -15.32 -9.77 5.31
N GLY A 69 -15.95 -9.29 6.38
CA GLY A 69 -17.31 -9.64 6.73
C GLY A 69 -18.35 -9.21 5.69
N LEU A 70 -18.24 -7.98 5.18
CA LEU A 70 -19.13 -7.46 4.14
C LEU A 70 -18.96 -8.21 2.82
N ARG A 71 -17.72 -8.49 2.39
CA ARG A 71 -17.43 -9.26 1.17
C ARG A 71 -17.94 -10.69 1.28
N GLU A 72 -17.73 -11.37 2.41
CA GLU A 72 -18.25 -12.71 2.66
C GLU A 72 -19.79 -12.72 2.63
N GLY A 73 -20.41 -11.74 3.30
CA GLY A 73 -21.85 -11.56 3.29
C GLY A 73 -22.41 -11.29 1.90
N TRP A 74 -21.75 -10.44 1.11
CA TRP A 74 -22.10 -10.15 -0.28
C TRP A 74 -22.03 -11.41 -1.15
N GLN A 75 -20.92 -12.16 -1.07
CA GLN A 75 -20.76 -13.40 -1.84
C GLN A 75 -21.87 -14.42 -1.55
N ARG A 76 -22.31 -14.54 -0.30
CA ARG A 76 -23.36 -15.49 0.09
C ARG A 76 -24.78 -15.01 -0.21
N TYR A 77 -25.04 -13.72 -0.04
CA TYR A 77 -26.41 -13.19 0.07
C TYR A 77 -26.71 -11.98 -0.82
N GLY A 78 -25.74 -11.44 -1.56
CA GLY A 78 -25.92 -10.25 -2.41
C GLY A 78 -27.01 -10.42 -3.46
N TRP A 79 -27.23 -11.65 -3.95
CA TRP A 79 -28.33 -11.98 -4.86
C TRP A 79 -29.72 -11.71 -4.27
N ALA A 80 -29.87 -11.78 -2.94
CA ALA A 80 -31.12 -11.57 -2.22
C ALA A 80 -31.32 -10.13 -1.73
N MET A 81 -30.37 -9.23 -2.01
CA MET A 81 -30.49 -7.80 -1.73
C MET A 81 -31.28 -7.10 -2.84
N ASN A 82 -32.15 -6.16 -2.46
CA ASN A 82 -32.87 -5.29 -3.39
C ASN A 82 -32.00 -4.10 -3.85
N GLY A 83 -32.51 -3.28 -4.78
CA GLY A 83 -31.77 -2.14 -5.33
C GLY A 83 -31.29 -1.15 -4.28
N ARG A 84 -32.12 -0.78 -3.31
CA ARG A 84 -31.76 0.17 -2.25
C ARG A 84 -30.66 -0.38 -1.34
N GLU A 85 -30.70 -1.66 -1.02
CA GLU A 85 -29.67 -2.31 -0.19
C GLU A 85 -28.33 -2.38 -0.93
N ARG A 86 -28.35 -2.62 -2.25
CA ARG A 86 -27.15 -2.60 -3.09
C ARG A 86 -26.57 -1.19 -3.25
N GLU A 87 -27.43 -0.17 -3.38
CA GLU A 87 -27.03 1.26 -3.38
C GLU A 87 -26.30 1.60 -2.07
N GLN A 88 -26.87 1.24 -0.92
CA GLN A 88 -26.23 1.52 0.37
C GLN A 88 -24.90 0.77 0.54
N LEU A 89 -24.78 -0.44 -0.01
CA LEU A 89 -23.54 -1.20 0.03
C LEU A 89 -22.48 -0.59 -0.89
N PHE A 90 -22.89 -0.11 -2.07
CA PHE A 90 -22.04 0.63 -2.99
C PHE A 90 -21.46 1.89 -2.31
N ASP A 91 -22.33 2.70 -1.69
CA ASP A 91 -21.93 3.93 -0.99
C ASP A 91 -20.99 3.62 0.18
N LEU A 92 -21.29 2.59 0.97
CA LEU A 92 -20.45 2.17 2.09
C LEU A 92 -19.07 1.70 1.62
N ALA A 93 -19.03 0.86 0.58
CA ALA A 93 -17.79 0.40 -0.03
C ALA A 93 -16.95 1.57 -0.56
N GLN A 94 -17.59 2.60 -1.10
CA GLN A 94 -16.92 3.83 -1.52
C GLN A 94 -16.31 4.60 -0.34
N CYS A 95 -17.06 4.82 0.75
CA CYS A 95 -16.57 5.50 1.95
C CYS A 95 -15.36 4.79 2.57
N TRP A 96 -15.34 3.46 2.52
CA TRP A 96 -14.28 2.65 3.10
C TRP A 96 -13.23 2.21 2.10
N SER A 97 -13.18 2.76 0.88
CA SER A 97 -12.23 2.37 -0.17
C SER A 97 -12.18 0.85 -0.43
N ASP A 98 -13.31 0.16 -0.32
CA ASP A 98 -13.45 -1.25 -0.71
C ASP A 98 -13.83 -1.33 -2.20
N TRP A 99 -12.84 -1.06 -3.06
CA TRP A 99 -13.04 -0.98 -4.50
C TRP A 99 -13.59 -2.26 -5.13
N PRO A 100 -13.14 -3.47 -4.75
CA PRO A 100 -13.73 -4.71 -5.24
C PRO A 100 -15.20 -4.89 -4.84
N LEU A 101 -15.57 -4.58 -3.58
CA LEU A 101 -16.96 -4.68 -3.15
C LEU A 101 -17.83 -3.62 -3.85
N LEU A 102 -17.31 -2.42 -4.05
CA LEU A 102 -17.98 -1.36 -4.82
C LEU A 102 -18.31 -1.83 -6.23
N LEU A 103 -17.32 -2.38 -6.96
CA LEU A 103 -17.51 -2.89 -8.31
C LEU A 103 -18.52 -4.05 -8.34
N ALA A 104 -18.46 -4.96 -7.37
CA ALA A 104 -19.40 -6.07 -7.28
C ALA A 104 -20.84 -5.60 -6.97
N ALA A 105 -21.01 -4.61 -6.07
CA ALA A 105 -22.29 -3.99 -5.79
C ALA A 105 -22.85 -3.26 -7.01
N ALA A 106 -21.99 -2.57 -7.78
CA ALA A 106 -22.35 -1.89 -9.02
C ALA A 106 -22.84 -2.88 -10.09
N GLU A 107 -22.15 -4.00 -10.30
CA GLU A 107 -22.61 -5.06 -11.21
C GLU A 107 -24.01 -5.57 -10.79
N GLY A 108 -24.20 -5.77 -9.48
CA GLY A 108 -25.50 -6.12 -8.91
C GLY A 108 -26.59 -5.08 -9.19
N LEU A 109 -26.26 -3.78 -9.13
CA LEU A 109 -27.20 -2.70 -9.46
C LEU A 109 -27.51 -2.65 -10.95
N GLU A 110 -26.51 -2.79 -11.80
CA GLU A 110 -26.64 -2.75 -13.25
C GLU A 110 -27.59 -3.85 -13.78
N ALA A 111 -27.58 -5.02 -13.14
CA ALA A 111 -28.51 -6.10 -13.41
C ALA A 111 -29.99 -5.76 -13.08
N LEU A 112 -30.25 -4.76 -12.24
CA LEU A 112 -31.59 -4.31 -11.86
C LEU A 112 -32.04 -3.08 -12.64
N ARG A 113 -31.11 -2.15 -12.89
CA ARG A 113 -31.35 -0.89 -13.59
C ARG A 113 -30.03 -0.33 -14.16
N PRO A 114 -30.08 0.54 -15.19
CA PRO A 114 -28.89 1.30 -15.57
C PRO A 114 -28.31 2.06 -14.36
N LEU A 115 -26.98 2.04 -14.25
CA LEU A 115 -26.27 2.80 -13.23
C LEU A 115 -26.47 4.31 -13.42
N HIS A 116 -26.61 5.03 -12.33
CA HIS A 116 -26.63 6.49 -12.31
C HIS A 116 -25.23 7.05 -12.61
N PRO A 117 -25.10 8.29 -13.11
CA PRO A 117 -23.80 8.89 -13.43
C PRO A 117 -22.80 8.87 -12.28
N ALA A 118 -23.25 9.09 -11.04
CA ALA A 118 -22.41 9.02 -9.85
C ALA A 118 -21.87 7.61 -9.57
N GLU A 119 -22.68 6.57 -9.77
CA GLU A 119 -22.27 5.17 -9.59
C GLU A 119 -21.24 4.76 -10.65
N ARG A 120 -21.45 5.18 -11.91
CA ARG A 120 -20.48 4.97 -12.99
C ARG A 120 -19.17 5.69 -12.70
N LEU A 121 -19.22 6.90 -12.14
CA LEU A 121 -18.03 7.63 -11.71
C LEU A 121 -17.30 6.90 -10.58
N GLY A 122 -18.02 6.38 -9.59
CA GLY A 122 -17.46 5.56 -8.53
C GLY A 122 -16.77 4.30 -9.08
N CYS A 123 -17.35 3.65 -10.09
CA CYS A 123 -16.70 2.53 -10.79
C CYS A 123 -15.42 2.96 -11.53
N CYS A 124 -15.40 4.13 -12.16
CA CYS A 124 -14.19 4.68 -12.79
C CYS A 124 -13.09 4.89 -11.75
N GLY A 125 -13.44 5.48 -10.60
CA GLY A 125 -12.52 5.67 -9.48
C GLY A 125 -11.99 4.34 -8.95
N ALA A 126 -12.87 3.39 -8.65
CA ALA A 126 -12.50 2.08 -8.14
C ALA A 126 -11.50 1.35 -9.06
N LEU A 127 -11.72 1.35 -10.38
CA LEU A 127 -10.78 0.80 -11.34
C LEU A 127 -9.43 1.50 -11.28
N TRP A 128 -9.41 2.83 -11.18
CA TRP A 128 -8.17 3.60 -11.09
C TRP A 128 -7.39 3.27 -9.81
N HIS A 129 -8.06 3.21 -8.66
CA HIS A 129 -7.43 2.86 -7.37
C HIS A 129 -6.93 1.40 -7.31
N LEU A 130 -7.44 0.52 -8.18
CA LEU A 130 -6.92 -0.84 -8.38
C LEU A 130 -5.80 -0.90 -9.44
N GLY A 131 -5.35 0.25 -9.93
CA GLY A 131 -4.33 0.39 -10.98
C GLY A 131 -4.82 0.08 -12.40
N GLN A 132 -6.12 -0.19 -12.59
CA GLN A 132 -6.73 -0.47 -13.90
C GLN A 132 -7.00 0.84 -14.66
N THR A 133 -5.93 1.62 -14.87
CA THR A 133 -5.98 2.98 -15.43
C THR A 133 -6.58 3.01 -16.84
N GLU A 134 -6.29 2.02 -17.67
CA GLU A 134 -6.81 1.97 -19.04
C GLU A 134 -8.33 1.76 -19.04
N GLU A 135 -8.80 0.78 -18.26
CA GLU A 135 -10.22 0.47 -18.08
C GLU A 135 -10.96 1.68 -17.48
N ALA A 136 -10.39 2.31 -16.44
CA ALA A 136 -10.91 3.53 -15.85
C ALA A 136 -11.04 4.66 -16.89
N SER A 137 -10.02 4.87 -17.73
CA SER A 137 -9.99 5.88 -18.79
C SER A 137 -11.04 5.60 -19.88
N ILE A 138 -11.25 4.33 -20.25
CA ILE A 138 -12.31 3.95 -21.20
C ILE A 138 -13.70 4.21 -20.61
N LEU A 139 -13.95 3.79 -19.37
CA LEU A 139 -15.24 3.96 -18.71
C LEU A 139 -15.55 5.45 -18.48
N CYS A 140 -14.56 6.23 -18.04
CA CYS A 140 -14.71 7.65 -17.79
C CYS A 140 -15.01 8.44 -19.09
N ARG A 141 -14.34 8.11 -20.20
CA ARG A 141 -14.64 8.71 -21.51
C ARG A 141 -16.06 8.40 -21.99
N ARG A 142 -16.55 7.18 -21.75
CA ARG A 142 -17.94 6.82 -22.07
C ARG A 142 -18.94 7.57 -21.20
N LEU A 143 -18.65 7.74 -19.91
CA LEU A 143 -19.49 8.54 -19.01
C LEU A 143 -19.56 10.00 -19.46
N ASP A 144 -18.41 10.63 -19.72
CA ASP A 144 -18.33 12.03 -20.18
C ASP A 144 -19.07 12.23 -21.52
N TRP A 145 -18.96 11.27 -22.44
CA TRP A 145 -19.67 11.30 -23.72
C TRP A 145 -21.19 11.21 -23.55
N ASN A 146 -21.68 10.33 -22.67
CA ASN A 146 -23.10 10.09 -22.47
C ASN A 146 -23.75 11.17 -21.58
N GLU A 147 -22.99 11.78 -20.69
CA GLU A 147 -23.45 12.73 -19.67
C GLU A 147 -22.60 14.02 -19.68
N PRO A 148 -22.53 14.78 -20.80
CA PRO A 148 -21.59 15.91 -20.94
C PRO A 148 -21.82 17.07 -19.96
N GLY A 149 -22.96 17.10 -19.25
CA GLY A 149 -23.26 18.05 -18.17
C GLY A 149 -22.79 17.61 -16.78
N PHE A 150 -22.28 16.38 -16.64
CA PHE A 150 -21.83 15.82 -15.36
C PHE A 150 -20.37 16.16 -15.11
N ALA A 151 -20.12 17.37 -14.61
CA ALA A 151 -18.78 17.94 -14.40
C ALA A 151 -17.74 17.01 -13.72
N PRO A 152 -18.10 16.17 -12.72
CA PRO A 152 -17.14 15.25 -12.10
C PRO A 152 -16.48 14.27 -13.08
N ALA A 153 -17.18 13.85 -14.14
CA ALA A 153 -16.59 12.95 -15.15
C ALA A 153 -15.50 13.64 -15.97
N GLY A 154 -15.68 14.92 -16.31
CA GLY A 154 -14.66 15.72 -16.99
C GLY A 154 -13.39 15.87 -16.15
N ALA A 155 -13.53 16.19 -14.87
CA ALA A 155 -12.41 16.31 -13.94
C ALA A 155 -11.63 14.99 -13.78
N LEU A 156 -12.34 13.86 -13.62
CA LEU A 156 -11.70 12.55 -13.54
C LEU A 156 -10.99 12.17 -14.85
N ARG A 157 -11.59 12.49 -16.00
CA ARG A 157 -10.96 12.26 -17.32
C ARG A 157 -9.65 13.04 -17.46
N GLU A 158 -9.63 14.30 -17.04
CA GLU A 158 -8.42 15.12 -17.06
C GLU A 158 -7.34 14.57 -16.13
N ALA A 159 -7.73 14.15 -14.93
CA ALA A 159 -6.81 13.53 -13.97
C ALA A 159 -6.22 12.22 -14.48
N LEU A 160 -7.04 11.34 -15.07
CA LEU A 160 -6.59 10.10 -15.70
C LEU A 160 -5.67 10.35 -16.90
N ALA A 161 -5.97 11.34 -17.74
CA ALA A 161 -5.11 11.69 -18.87
C ALA A 161 -3.75 12.19 -18.41
N ALA A 162 -3.72 13.10 -17.43
CA ALA A 162 -2.47 13.60 -16.83
C ALA A 162 -1.67 12.46 -16.16
N TRP A 163 -2.37 11.53 -15.52
CA TRP A 163 -1.75 10.35 -14.93
C TRP A 163 -1.11 9.45 -15.99
N GLN A 164 -1.82 9.15 -17.08
CA GLN A 164 -1.29 8.33 -18.17
C GLN A 164 -0.06 8.98 -18.82
N GLU A 165 -0.07 10.29 -19.04
CA GLU A 165 1.10 11.04 -19.54
C GLU A 165 2.28 10.92 -18.57
N ARG A 166 2.05 11.11 -17.27
CA ARG A 166 3.07 10.90 -16.24
C ARG A 166 3.65 9.49 -16.24
N LEU A 167 2.82 8.45 -16.40
CA LEU A 167 3.29 7.07 -16.45
C LEU A 167 4.19 6.81 -17.66
N LEU A 168 3.85 7.40 -18.82
CA LEU A 168 4.65 7.27 -20.05
C LEU A 168 6.02 7.93 -19.93
N ASP A 169 6.09 9.07 -19.24
CA ASP A 169 7.34 9.82 -19.03
C ASP A 169 8.17 9.28 -17.85
N HIS A 170 7.63 8.33 -17.08
CA HIS A 170 8.31 7.79 -15.90
C HIS A 170 9.52 6.93 -16.28
N PRO A 171 10.66 6.98 -15.55
CA PRO A 171 11.85 6.17 -15.86
C PRO A 171 11.60 4.64 -15.87
N PHE A 172 10.51 4.20 -15.24
CA PHE A 172 10.11 2.81 -15.14
C PHE A 172 8.99 2.42 -16.10
N ALA A 173 8.52 3.32 -16.98
CA ALA A 173 7.41 3.08 -17.90
C ALA A 173 7.46 1.71 -18.61
N PRO A 174 8.62 1.21 -19.12
CA PRO A 174 8.68 -0.07 -19.82
C PRO A 174 8.39 -1.31 -18.97
N VAL A 175 8.36 -1.17 -17.64
CA VAL A 175 8.24 -2.28 -16.68
C VAL A 175 7.12 -2.08 -15.65
N LEU A 176 6.34 -0.99 -15.73
CA LEU A 176 5.25 -0.72 -14.78
C LEU A 176 4.09 -1.73 -14.86
N GLU A 177 3.93 -2.41 -15.99
CA GLU A 177 2.93 -3.47 -16.15
C GLU A 177 3.38 -4.82 -15.57
N GLN A 178 4.64 -4.93 -15.10
CA GLN A 178 5.13 -6.16 -14.48
C GLN A 178 4.44 -6.40 -13.14
N THR A 179 4.09 -7.66 -12.89
CA THR A 179 3.49 -8.12 -11.65
C THR A 179 4.36 -9.18 -10.98
N SER A 180 4.21 -9.31 -9.66
CA SER A 180 4.81 -10.38 -8.86
C SER A 180 3.73 -11.00 -7.99
N GLY A 181 3.21 -12.16 -8.43
CA GLY A 181 2.01 -12.75 -7.83
C GLY A 181 0.83 -11.77 -7.91
N PRO A 182 0.15 -11.46 -6.79
CA PRO A 182 -0.99 -10.54 -6.77
C PRO A 182 -0.59 -9.05 -6.76
N LEU A 183 0.72 -8.76 -6.77
CA LEU A 183 1.23 -7.41 -6.57
C LEU A 183 1.66 -6.76 -7.87
N ARG A 184 1.40 -5.46 -7.95
CA ARG A 184 1.96 -4.54 -8.95
C ARG A 184 2.48 -3.28 -8.28
N LEU A 185 3.42 -2.60 -8.93
CA LEU A 185 3.94 -1.32 -8.50
C LEU A 185 3.49 -0.22 -9.45
N GLU A 186 3.03 0.87 -8.87
CA GLU A 186 2.63 2.07 -9.58
C GLU A 186 3.32 3.27 -8.92
N PRO A 187 3.80 4.29 -9.66
CA PRO A 187 4.35 5.48 -9.01
C PRO A 187 3.35 6.03 -7.98
N LEU A 188 3.83 6.39 -6.79
CA LEU A 188 2.98 6.97 -5.77
C LEU A 188 2.52 8.35 -6.26
N GLY A 189 1.21 8.56 -6.29
CA GLY A 189 0.59 9.74 -6.89
C GLY A 189 -0.61 10.24 -6.10
N HIS A 190 -1.05 11.46 -6.39
CA HIS A 190 -2.05 12.18 -5.60
C HIS A 190 -3.36 11.41 -5.35
N HIS A 191 -3.79 10.62 -6.33
CA HIS A 191 -5.02 9.83 -6.24
C HIS A 191 -4.94 8.70 -5.21
N HIS A 192 -3.75 8.26 -4.76
CA HIS A 192 -3.63 7.20 -3.77
C HIS A 192 -3.94 7.63 -2.33
N LEU A 193 -4.11 8.94 -2.06
CA LEU A 193 -4.31 9.45 -0.69
C LEU A 193 -5.45 8.74 0.09
N PRO A 194 -6.66 8.54 -0.48
CA PRO A 194 -7.74 7.88 0.26
C PRO A 194 -7.36 6.47 0.74
N ASP A 195 -6.63 5.71 -0.07
CA ASP A 195 -6.20 4.36 0.31
C ASP A 195 -4.97 4.36 1.22
N PHE A 196 -4.05 5.30 0.98
CA PHE A 196 -2.88 5.52 1.81
C PHE A 196 -3.30 5.74 3.26
N ALA A 197 -4.30 6.60 3.50
CA ALA A 197 -4.80 6.91 4.84
C ALA A 197 -5.26 5.66 5.60
N TRP A 198 -5.92 4.72 4.92
CA TRP A 198 -6.35 3.45 5.51
C TRP A 198 -5.20 2.52 5.90
N GLN A 199 -4.03 2.62 5.27
CA GLN A 199 -2.87 1.80 5.60
C GLN A 199 -1.93 2.49 6.59
N TYR A 200 -1.91 3.82 6.60
CA TYR A 200 -0.97 4.66 7.35
C TYR A 200 -1.47 5.04 8.76
N PHE A 201 -2.59 4.48 9.21
CA PHE A 201 -3.16 4.76 10.54
C PHE A 201 -2.26 4.35 11.71
N ASP A 202 -1.40 3.34 11.48
CA ASP A 202 -0.50 2.80 12.49
C ASP A 202 0.70 3.75 12.70
N PRO A 203 0.83 4.39 13.87
CA PRO A 203 1.91 5.35 14.13
C PRO A 203 3.31 4.72 14.03
N ASP A 204 3.42 3.40 14.21
CA ASP A 204 4.69 2.69 14.05
C ASP A 204 5.23 2.82 12.62
N ILE A 205 4.37 3.01 11.61
CA ILE A 205 4.81 3.23 10.23
C ILE A 205 5.57 4.55 10.12
N ALA A 206 5.00 5.64 10.66
CA ALA A 206 5.64 6.94 10.64
C ALA A 206 6.99 6.91 11.38
N GLU A 207 7.02 6.29 12.56
CA GLU A 207 8.23 6.17 13.39
C GLU A 207 9.30 5.30 12.72
N LEU A 208 8.96 4.05 12.36
CA LEU A 208 9.94 3.07 11.88
C LEU A 208 10.45 3.37 10.47
N CYS A 209 9.68 4.10 9.66
CA CYS A 209 10.06 4.48 8.31
C CYS A 209 10.53 5.93 8.20
N CYS A 210 10.62 6.65 9.32
CA CYS A 210 10.99 8.06 9.37
C CYS A 210 10.15 8.94 8.43
N LEU A 211 8.85 8.63 8.33
CA LEU A 211 7.90 9.35 7.48
C LEU A 211 7.13 10.40 8.31
N PRO A 212 6.59 11.46 7.68
CA PRO A 212 5.87 12.50 8.41
C PRO A 212 4.58 11.97 9.07
N THR A 213 4.20 12.56 10.20
CA THR A 213 2.79 12.57 10.62
C THR A 213 2.08 13.67 9.84
N PHE A 214 1.05 13.32 9.09
CA PHE A 214 0.32 14.28 8.26
C PHE A 214 -0.76 14.98 9.09
N GLU A 215 -0.82 16.31 9.01
CA GLU A 215 -1.82 17.14 9.70
C GLU A 215 -3.14 17.25 8.90
N GLY A 216 -3.17 16.66 7.70
CA GLY A 216 -4.30 16.65 6.77
C GLY A 216 -3.84 16.43 5.33
N ASP A 217 -4.82 16.30 4.44
CA ASP A 217 -4.65 15.96 3.02
C ASP A 217 -3.70 16.92 2.29
N ASP A 218 -3.79 18.22 2.56
CA ASP A 218 -2.91 19.24 1.96
C ASP A 218 -1.45 19.07 2.35
N HIS A 219 -1.16 18.60 3.57
CA HIS A 219 0.21 18.31 4.00
C HIS A 219 0.74 17.10 3.22
N TRP A 220 -0.08 16.04 3.08
CA TRP A 220 0.30 14.86 2.32
C TRP A 220 0.54 15.17 0.83
N HIS A 221 -0.34 15.95 0.21
CA HIS A 221 -0.18 16.38 -1.19
C HIS A 221 1.06 17.24 -1.42
N ARG A 222 1.42 18.09 -0.46
CA ARG A 222 2.68 18.86 -0.54
C ARG A 222 3.90 17.94 -0.42
N TRP A 223 3.86 17.00 0.52
CA TRP A 223 4.95 16.05 0.72
C TRP A 223 5.23 15.20 -0.53
N ILE A 224 4.19 14.67 -1.20
CA ILE A 224 4.39 13.89 -2.43
C ILE A 224 4.95 14.76 -3.57
N ALA A 225 4.46 15.99 -3.72
CA ALA A 225 4.96 16.93 -4.72
C ALA A 225 6.42 17.35 -4.47
N GLU A 226 6.81 17.52 -3.20
CA GLU A 226 8.19 17.81 -2.81
C GLU A 226 9.12 16.62 -3.11
N ASN A 227 8.70 15.39 -2.81
CA ASN A 227 9.46 14.18 -3.14
C ASN A 227 9.65 14.04 -4.67
N GLU A 228 8.59 14.27 -5.44
CA GLU A 228 8.65 14.22 -6.91
C GLU A 228 9.60 15.28 -7.47
N ALA A 229 9.65 16.47 -6.87
CA ALA A 229 10.54 17.55 -7.29
C ALA A 229 12.03 17.28 -7.02
N LEU A 230 12.37 16.39 -6.08
CA LEU A 230 13.77 15.96 -5.84
C LEU A 230 14.30 15.10 -7.00
N GLY A 231 13.43 14.30 -7.63
CA GLY A 231 13.70 13.57 -8.87
C GLY A 231 14.63 12.34 -8.75
N ASP A 232 15.33 12.17 -7.63
CA ASP A 232 16.16 11.00 -7.30
C ASP A 232 15.46 9.99 -6.39
N GLN A 233 14.39 10.41 -5.72
CA GLN A 233 13.53 9.60 -4.87
C GLN A 233 12.30 9.09 -5.65
N LEU A 234 12.28 7.79 -5.90
CA LEU A 234 11.19 7.12 -6.60
C LEU A 234 10.30 6.40 -5.59
N ALA A 235 9.11 6.92 -5.37
CA ALA A 235 8.11 6.32 -4.52
C ALA A 235 7.12 5.51 -5.35
N PHE A 236 6.82 4.27 -4.93
CA PHE A 236 5.82 3.43 -5.55
C PHE A 236 4.75 3.03 -4.54
N ALA A 237 3.49 3.11 -4.96
CA ALA A 237 2.39 2.41 -4.36
C ALA A 237 2.52 0.89 -4.62
N VAL A 238 2.28 0.09 -3.59
CA VAL A 238 2.12 -1.36 -3.70
C VAL A 238 0.63 -1.65 -3.80
N LEU A 239 0.18 -2.05 -4.98
CA LEU A 239 -1.21 -2.42 -5.21
C LEU A 239 -1.35 -3.94 -5.23
N HIS A 240 -2.33 -4.45 -4.49
CA HIS A 240 -2.74 -5.85 -4.47
C HIS A 240 -4.06 -5.99 -5.23
N GLU A 241 -4.18 -7.01 -6.08
CA GLU A 241 -5.36 -7.21 -6.93
C GLU A 241 -6.70 -7.23 -6.15
N ASP A 242 -6.74 -7.90 -5.00
CA ASP A 242 -7.95 -7.97 -4.14
C ASP A 242 -8.11 -6.84 -3.11
N TRP A 243 -7.07 -6.05 -2.85
CA TRP A 243 -7.07 -5.12 -1.70
C TRP A 243 -6.74 -3.68 -2.07
N GLY A 244 -6.38 -3.41 -3.33
CA GLY A 244 -5.89 -2.11 -3.76
C GLY A 244 -4.57 -1.77 -3.07
N PHE A 245 -4.40 -0.51 -2.67
CA PHE A 245 -3.19 -0.04 -2.02
C PHE A 245 -2.98 -0.71 -0.66
N ILE A 246 -1.81 -1.33 -0.48
CA ILE A 246 -1.42 -2.02 0.77
C ILE A 246 -0.15 -1.44 1.42
N GLY A 247 0.48 -0.45 0.79
CA GLY A 247 1.68 0.21 1.29
C GLY A 247 2.55 0.79 0.19
N SER A 248 3.84 0.98 0.48
CA SER A 248 4.77 1.60 -0.45
C SER A 248 6.16 0.99 -0.39
N VAL A 249 6.83 0.96 -1.54
CA VAL A 249 8.26 0.68 -1.69
C VAL A 249 8.91 1.86 -2.41
N ASN A 250 10.10 2.26 -1.96
CA ASN A 250 10.76 3.48 -2.41
C ASN A 250 12.22 3.20 -2.73
N LEU A 251 12.76 3.88 -3.73
CA LEU A 251 14.15 3.77 -4.15
C LEU A 251 14.73 5.16 -4.34
N ILE A 252 15.80 5.47 -3.62
CA ILE A 252 16.68 6.61 -3.95
C ILE A 252 17.86 6.05 -4.73
N GLN A 253 18.17 6.59 -5.91
CA GLN A 253 19.23 6.03 -6.76
C GLN A 253 20.18 7.08 -7.34
N HIS A 254 21.48 6.86 -7.18
CA HIS A 254 22.54 7.66 -7.80
C HIS A 254 23.62 6.76 -8.39
N GLY A 255 23.98 6.99 -9.65
CA GLY A 255 25.11 6.30 -10.30
C GLY A 255 24.99 4.77 -10.33
N GLY A 256 23.78 4.21 -10.36
CA GLY A 256 23.53 2.76 -10.32
C GLY A 256 23.58 2.13 -8.93
N VAL A 257 23.74 2.94 -7.88
CA VAL A 257 23.65 2.55 -6.47
C VAL A 257 22.34 3.05 -5.89
N GLY A 258 21.58 2.17 -5.26
CA GLY A 258 20.26 2.47 -4.70
C GLY A 258 20.19 2.39 -3.18
N PHE A 259 19.19 3.03 -2.59
CA PHE A 259 18.76 2.83 -1.22
C PHE A 259 17.26 2.53 -1.20
N VAL A 260 16.88 1.38 -0.68
CA VAL A 260 15.49 0.94 -0.64
C VAL A 260 14.85 1.19 0.71
N PHE A 261 13.60 1.64 0.68
CA PHE A 261 12.73 1.79 1.84
C PHE A 261 11.39 1.13 1.54
N TYR A 262 10.72 0.62 2.56
CA TYR A 262 9.41 0.00 2.37
C TYR A 262 8.58 0.08 3.65
N TRP A 263 7.27 0.03 3.47
CA TRP A 263 6.32 -0.22 4.53
C TRP A 263 5.04 -0.80 3.96
N LEU A 264 4.34 -1.59 4.77
CA LEU A 264 2.99 -2.07 4.48
C LEU A 264 2.09 -1.76 5.66
N GLY A 265 0.80 -1.56 5.37
CA GLY A 265 -0.24 -1.47 6.39
C GLY A 265 -0.22 -2.68 7.33
N ALA A 266 -0.63 -2.48 8.58
CA ALA A 266 -0.51 -3.48 9.64
C ALA A 266 -1.10 -4.84 9.24
N ASP A 267 -2.23 -4.84 8.55
CA ASP A 267 -2.98 -6.03 8.13
C ASP A 267 -2.27 -6.85 7.05
N PHE A 268 -1.29 -6.27 6.35
CA PHE A 268 -0.57 -6.90 5.23
C PHE A 268 0.84 -7.38 5.61
N ARG A 269 1.21 -7.26 6.89
CA ARG A 269 2.51 -7.71 7.42
C ARG A 269 2.52 -9.23 7.64
N GLY A 270 3.71 -9.85 7.58
CA GLY A 270 3.88 -11.28 7.85
C GLY A 270 3.52 -12.23 6.69
N TYR A 271 2.89 -11.75 5.63
CA TYR A 271 2.51 -12.55 4.45
C TYR A 271 3.59 -12.63 3.36
N GLY A 272 4.74 -11.97 3.56
CA GLY A 272 5.82 -11.92 2.57
C GLY A 272 5.56 -10.98 1.39
N LEU A 273 4.51 -10.14 1.47
CA LEU A 273 4.18 -9.16 0.43
C LEU A 273 5.23 -8.06 0.32
N ALA A 274 5.81 -7.61 1.43
CA ALA A 274 6.87 -6.59 1.42
C ALA A 274 8.11 -7.08 0.68
N THR A 275 8.49 -8.35 0.89
CA THR A 275 9.58 -9.02 0.17
C THR A 275 9.27 -9.05 -1.33
N GLN A 276 8.10 -9.53 -1.72
CA GLN A 276 7.70 -9.59 -3.14
C GLN A 276 7.70 -8.21 -3.81
N ALA A 277 7.18 -7.19 -3.14
CA ALA A 277 7.17 -5.81 -3.65
C ALA A 277 8.59 -5.24 -3.79
N THR A 278 9.48 -5.55 -2.84
CA THR A 278 10.88 -5.09 -2.87
C THR A 278 11.66 -5.79 -3.98
N GLU A 279 11.48 -7.10 -4.16
CA GLU A 279 12.08 -7.86 -5.27
C GLU A 279 11.62 -7.29 -6.62
N LEU A 280 10.32 -7.06 -6.77
CA LEU A 280 9.75 -6.46 -7.98
C LEU A 280 10.37 -5.09 -8.27
N LEU A 281 10.48 -4.20 -7.28
CA LEU A 281 11.14 -2.90 -7.45
C LEU A 281 12.61 -3.02 -7.88
N LEU A 282 13.36 -3.92 -7.24
CA LEU A 282 14.78 -4.12 -7.53
C LEU A 282 14.98 -4.70 -8.94
N ASP A 283 14.13 -5.62 -9.37
CA ASP A 283 14.17 -6.19 -10.71
C ASP A 283 13.81 -5.15 -11.78
N MET A 284 12.78 -4.34 -11.52
CA MET A 284 12.43 -3.21 -12.37
C MET A 284 13.60 -2.23 -12.50
N ALA A 285 14.23 -1.84 -11.39
CA ALA A 285 15.35 -0.89 -11.39
C ALA A 285 16.61 -1.44 -12.07
N ARG A 286 16.89 -2.74 -11.95
CA ARG A 286 17.96 -3.39 -12.70
C ARG A 286 17.75 -3.29 -14.21
N GLN A 287 16.50 -3.47 -14.65
CA GLN A 287 16.14 -3.45 -16.07
C GLN A 287 16.16 -2.04 -16.67
N THR A 288 15.73 -1.02 -15.92
CA THR A 288 15.50 0.32 -16.46
C THR A 288 16.59 1.34 -16.12
N THR A 289 17.11 1.33 -14.89
CA THR A 289 18.01 2.38 -14.40
C THR A 289 19.45 1.90 -14.21
N GLY A 290 19.75 0.63 -14.50
CA GLY A 290 21.09 0.05 -14.35
C GLY A 290 21.51 -0.13 -12.90
N LEU A 291 20.55 -0.32 -11.99
CA LEU A 291 20.82 -0.61 -10.58
C LEU A 291 21.71 -1.87 -10.46
N HIS A 292 22.90 -1.73 -9.88
CA HIS A 292 23.85 -2.83 -9.68
C HIS A 292 24.20 -3.08 -8.21
N ALA A 293 23.98 -2.09 -7.34
CA ALA A 293 24.13 -2.21 -5.90
C ALA A 293 22.95 -1.53 -5.19
N CYS A 294 22.49 -2.09 -4.07
CA CYS A 294 21.42 -1.50 -3.28
C CYS A 294 21.69 -1.65 -1.79
N TYR A 295 21.35 -0.63 -1.01
CA TYR A 295 21.47 -0.59 0.43
C TYR A 295 20.10 -0.42 1.09
N ALA A 296 20.01 -0.79 2.36
CA ALA A 296 18.89 -0.48 3.21
C ALA A 296 19.38 -0.23 4.63
N LYS A 297 18.54 0.41 5.45
CA LYS A 297 18.73 0.47 6.89
C LYS A 297 17.46 0.13 7.62
N VAL A 298 17.61 -0.41 8.82
CA VAL A 298 16.51 -0.71 9.74
C VAL A 298 16.95 -0.40 11.16
N PHE A 299 16.02 -0.07 12.04
CA PHE A 299 16.33 0.04 13.46
C PHE A 299 16.73 -1.33 14.05
N GLU A 300 17.67 -1.33 14.98
CA GLU A 300 18.22 -2.53 15.62
C GLU A 300 17.14 -3.36 16.34
N HIS A 301 16.13 -2.70 16.89
CA HIS A 301 15.01 -3.36 17.57
C HIS A 301 13.93 -3.88 16.59
N ASN A 302 13.94 -3.44 15.33
CA ASN A 302 12.96 -3.85 14.32
C ASN A 302 13.37 -5.17 13.64
N HIS A 303 13.27 -6.26 14.40
CA HIS A 303 13.61 -7.60 13.94
C HIS A 303 12.72 -8.10 12.79
N ALA A 304 11.51 -7.57 12.63
CA ALA A 304 10.62 -7.95 11.52
C ALA A 304 11.19 -7.45 10.18
N SER A 305 11.61 -6.18 10.11
CA SER A 305 12.22 -5.60 8.91
C SER A 305 13.60 -6.17 8.62
N GLN A 306 14.39 -6.52 9.65
CA GLN A 306 15.66 -7.24 9.46
C GLN A 306 15.45 -8.58 8.74
N ARG A 307 14.54 -9.43 9.24
CA ARG A 307 14.21 -10.71 8.60
C ARG A 307 13.58 -10.55 7.21
N MET A 308 12.88 -9.44 6.97
CA MET A 308 12.33 -9.14 5.66
C MET A 308 13.46 -8.89 4.66
N LEU A 309 14.46 -8.07 5.00
CA LEU A 309 15.57 -7.70 4.13
C LEU A 309 16.49 -8.87 3.77
N GLU A 310 16.64 -9.83 4.67
CA GLU A 310 17.43 -11.04 4.42
C GLU A 310 16.84 -11.90 3.28
N LYS A 311 15.50 -11.88 3.09
CA LYS A 311 14.82 -12.69 2.07
C LYS A 311 15.16 -12.31 0.61
N PRO A 312 15.11 -11.02 0.20
CA PRO A 312 15.58 -10.59 -1.11
C PRO A 312 17.12 -10.63 -1.27
N GLY A 313 17.85 -11.24 -0.34
CA GLY A 313 19.30 -11.43 -0.43
C GLY A 313 20.11 -10.21 -0.02
N PHE A 314 19.60 -9.38 0.91
CA PHE A 314 20.45 -8.41 1.59
C PHE A 314 21.17 -9.08 2.76
N GLU A 315 22.42 -8.70 2.95
CA GLU A 315 23.23 -9.13 4.08
C GLU A 315 23.55 -7.93 4.98
N ARG A 316 23.59 -8.17 6.28
CA ARG A 316 23.96 -7.15 7.25
C ARG A 316 25.41 -6.73 7.03
N LEU A 317 25.65 -5.43 7.01
CA LEU A 317 26.98 -4.85 6.88
C LEU A 317 27.61 -4.66 8.27
N GLU A 318 28.90 -4.94 8.37
CA GLU A 318 29.72 -4.68 9.57
C GLU A 318 30.14 -3.20 9.63
N VAL A 319 29.16 -2.30 9.65
CA VAL A 319 29.35 -0.86 9.79
C VAL A 319 28.49 -0.33 10.94
N ARG A 320 28.98 0.71 11.63
CA ARG A 320 28.27 1.32 12.75
C ARG A 320 28.05 2.80 12.49
N ALA A 321 26.81 3.26 12.62
CA ALA A 321 26.50 4.68 12.60
C ALA A 321 26.94 5.38 13.90
N GLN A 322 27.26 6.67 13.79
CA GLN A 322 27.52 7.54 14.94
C GLN A 322 26.21 7.97 15.60
N ALA A 323 26.27 8.30 16.89
CA ALA A 323 25.15 8.89 17.59
C ALA A 323 24.67 10.18 16.89
N PRO A 324 23.35 10.44 16.80
CA PRO A 324 22.27 9.72 17.47
C PRO A 324 21.70 8.51 16.69
N HIS A 325 22.34 8.09 15.58
CA HIS A 325 21.84 7.04 14.68
C HIS A 325 22.46 5.66 14.95
N ASP A 326 23.13 5.48 16.09
CA ASP A 326 23.88 4.27 16.42
C ASP A 326 23.00 3.04 16.72
N ASN A 327 21.67 3.21 16.69
CA ASN A 327 20.66 2.16 16.70
C ASN A 327 20.18 1.76 15.29
N GLU A 328 20.73 2.33 14.22
CA GLU A 328 20.43 1.96 12.84
C GLU A 328 21.45 0.94 12.32
N VAL A 329 20.96 -0.19 11.81
CA VAL A 329 21.79 -1.25 11.22
C VAL A 329 21.63 -1.25 9.69
N PHE A 330 22.73 -1.49 8.99
CA PHE A 330 22.82 -1.34 7.54
C PHE A 330 22.90 -2.68 6.84
N TYR A 331 22.31 -2.74 5.65
CA TYR A 331 22.22 -3.92 4.81
C TYR A 331 22.65 -3.58 3.39
N GLY A 332 23.31 -4.52 2.70
CA GLY A 332 23.68 -4.41 1.30
C GLY A 332 23.23 -5.63 0.51
N SER A 333 22.80 -5.43 -0.74
CA SER A 333 22.44 -6.55 -1.62
C SER A 333 23.65 -7.43 -1.95
N ALA A 334 23.46 -8.71 -2.24
CA ALA A 334 24.55 -9.67 -2.52
C ALA A 334 25.59 -9.18 -3.57
N ARG A 335 25.18 -8.38 -4.56
CA ARG A 335 26.09 -7.81 -5.57
C ARG A 335 26.99 -6.68 -5.03
N ASN A 336 26.66 -6.09 -3.89
CA ASN A 336 27.51 -5.12 -3.21
C ASN A 336 28.76 -5.81 -2.62
N LEU A 337 28.69 -7.12 -2.37
CA LEU A 337 29.65 -7.83 -1.51
C LEU A 337 30.82 -8.47 -2.28
N GLU A 338 30.83 -8.40 -3.61
CA GLU A 338 31.99 -8.81 -4.43
C GLU A 338 33.24 -7.91 -4.22
N GLY A 339 33.15 -6.88 -3.35
CA GLY A 339 34.29 -6.07 -2.91
C GLY A 339 34.26 -5.56 -1.47
N GLN A 340 33.26 -5.94 -0.64
CA GLN A 340 32.88 -5.29 0.63
C GLN A 340 32.85 -3.74 0.54
N PRO A 341 31.68 -3.10 0.48
CA PRO A 341 31.65 -1.66 0.36
C PRO A 341 32.30 -1.04 1.59
N THR A 342 33.32 -0.22 1.36
CA THR A 342 34.01 0.43 2.48
C THR A 342 33.03 1.39 3.16
N ALA A 343 33.12 1.56 4.48
CA ALA A 343 32.30 2.55 5.20
C ALA A 343 32.36 3.96 4.55
N ASN A 344 33.45 4.27 3.83
CA ASN A 344 33.60 5.49 3.02
C ASN A 344 32.62 5.56 1.84
N GLU A 345 32.44 4.48 1.08
CA GLU A 345 31.52 4.47 -0.07
C GLU A 345 30.08 4.69 0.37
N LEU A 346 29.68 4.01 1.44
CA LEU A 346 28.34 4.18 1.99
C LEU A 346 28.16 5.57 2.62
N ASN A 347 29.18 6.13 3.29
CA ASN A 347 29.14 7.52 3.76
C ASN A 347 28.98 8.53 2.62
N ASN A 348 29.70 8.35 1.51
CA ASN A 348 29.58 9.20 0.33
C ASN A 348 28.17 9.14 -0.24
N PHE A 349 27.61 7.93 -0.37
CA PHE A 349 26.27 7.73 -0.86
C PHE A 349 25.20 8.33 0.08
N LEU A 350 25.31 8.09 1.39
CA LEU A 350 24.45 8.72 2.41
C LEU A 350 24.49 10.25 2.31
N THR A 351 25.67 10.83 2.08
CA THR A 351 25.83 12.28 1.89
C THR A 351 25.13 12.78 0.64
N VAL A 352 25.26 12.06 -0.49
CA VAL A 352 24.59 12.39 -1.75
C VAL A 352 23.06 12.39 -1.59
N MET A 353 22.51 11.45 -0.83
CA MET A 353 21.09 11.38 -0.49
C MET A 353 20.64 12.42 0.55
N GLY A 354 21.52 13.33 0.98
CA GLY A 354 21.21 14.32 2.02
C GLY A 354 20.98 13.72 3.42
N SER A 355 21.43 12.49 3.67
CA SER A 355 21.30 11.83 4.98
C SER A 355 22.20 12.50 6.02
N LYS A 356 21.68 12.62 7.25
CA LYS A 356 22.46 13.07 8.42
C LYS A 356 23.27 11.96 9.08
N VAL A 357 23.09 10.71 8.63
CA VAL A 357 23.79 9.56 9.21
C VAL A 357 25.25 9.56 8.77
N VAL A 358 26.14 9.39 9.74
CA VAL A 358 27.59 9.25 9.50
C VAL A 358 28.04 7.92 10.06
N LEU A 359 28.63 7.07 9.23
CA LEU A 359 29.24 5.80 9.61
C LEU A 359 30.64 6.01 10.18
N GLN A 360 30.96 5.24 11.21
CA GLN A 360 32.30 5.14 11.78
C GLN A 360 33.24 4.52 10.74
N LEU A 361 34.37 5.19 10.50
CA LEU A 361 35.41 4.65 9.63
C LEU A 361 36.25 3.64 10.40
N PRO A 362 36.66 2.52 9.78
CA PRO A 362 37.56 1.57 10.42
C PRO A 362 38.87 2.27 10.80
N VAL A 363 39.28 2.10 12.05
CA VAL A 363 40.57 2.63 12.54
C VAL A 363 41.68 1.77 11.94
N VAL A 364 42.31 2.24 10.87
CA VAL A 364 43.51 1.60 10.33
C VAL A 364 44.68 1.92 11.26
N PHE A 365 45.04 0.97 12.14
CA PHE A 365 46.32 1.03 12.85
C PHE A 365 47.44 0.77 11.85
N ILE A 366 48.11 1.82 11.39
CA ILE A 366 49.39 1.70 10.70
C ILE A 366 50.44 1.44 11.77
N ASP A 367 50.77 0.16 11.99
CA ASP A 367 51.90 -0.22 12.83
C ASP A 367 53.19 0.28 12.15
N ARG A 368 53.79 1.37 12.67
CA ARG A 368 55.00 1.98 12.09
C ARG A 368 56.25 1.10 12.23
N TYR A 369 56.13 -0.09 12.83
CA TYR A 369 57.26 -0.98 13.10
C TYR A 369 57.19 -2.36 12.42
N ASN A 370 56.13 -2.70 11.68
CA ASN A 370 56.06 -3.95 10.93
C ASN A 370 55.36 -3.77 9.59
N HIS A 371 56.01 -4.18 8.50
CA HIS A 371 55.51 -4.08 7.11
C HIS A 371 54.34 -5.02 6.77
N GLU A 372 53.45 -5.33 7.72
CA GLU A 372 52.25 -6.12 7.48
C GLU A 372 51.02 -5.42 8.06
N SER A 373 50.20 -4.84 7.19
CA SER A 373 48.89 -4.29 7.55
C SER A 373 47.93 -5.41 7.94
N ARG A 374 47.50 -5.43 9.20
CA ARG A 374 46.35 -6.24 9.65
C ARG A 374 45.12 -5.34 9.78
N ILE A 375 44.06 -5.69 9.05
CA ILE A 375 42.71 -5.20 9.31
C ILE A 375 42.23 -5.96 10.55
N VAL A 376 41.92 -5.25 11.63
CA VAL A 376 41.25 -5.85 12.78
C VAL A 376 39.74 -5.71 12.55
N SER A 377 39.08 -6.86 12.40
CA SER A 377 37.63 -7.03 12.22
C SER A 377 36.83 -6.52 13.41
#